data_AF-A0A093UNP2-F1
#
_entry.id   AF-A0A093UNP2-F1
#
_cell.length_a   1.000
_cell.length_b   1.000
_cell.length_c   1.000
_cell.angle_alpha   90.00
_cell.angle_beta   90.00
_cell.angle_gamma   90.00
#
_symmetry.space_group_name_H-M   'P 1'
#
loop_
_entity.id
_entity.type
_entity.pdbx_description
1 polymer ?
#
loop_
_entity_poly.entity_id
_entity_poly.type
_entity_poly.pdbx_seq_one_letter_code
_entity_poly.pdbx_strand_id
1 'polypeptide(L)'
;MDAKNPAKLTKPSWLPTRRSKLLWIIVGSIVVLAIALGVGLGVGLKGHHNHNPPRNATAFCSNAAGSYKVDNITAPLRLNAANNSTANAGSSSTTYTNKTMWHLSVDDTASGYKQIIAGFGATVTDATVSSLSSQTNETQKAILQKLVTGDGANFSLMRHTIGSSDLSSNAYTYDDNNGTVDDDLSSFSLGEQGTAMAQLLARMKQLNSDITILGSPWSPPGWMKLNGQLVGNTTNNNLNDGYSTSHGLGSTGHTHAFAQYFVKYIQAYADLGVNIDAITIQNEPLNSQAGYPTMYVAANESAKLINGYVGPALQKANLRTTVWALDDNTGILPFSSISRKYTNEKDDADYAYTVMDYAEDYIDAVAWHCYASTLNWTVLTEFHNKYPNISQYMTECWTPTNLSWTHVVNFTMGPLQNWANGVTAWTLGTNDNAGPHLESGGCSSCDGIVSVNTTVSADRSSNSNDGTDYTFNLSYYIMSQFSKFIPPGARILQTDGSAVDGNGDGIQAIASLNPDGSRTVVIENTFENDVNVTVYLESGGAWAGNVPNSSVTTWVLP
;
A
#
# COMPACT_ATOMS: atom_id res chain seq x y z
N MET A 1 42.71 -46.38 21.32
CA MET A 1 42.73 -47.30 22.47
C MET A 1 42.25 -46.55 23.70
N ASP A 2 40.93 -46.56 23.83
CA ASP A 2 40.01 -46.61 24.97
C ASP A 2 40.32 -46.07 26.39
N ALA A 3 39.26 -45.38 26.85
CA ALA A 3 38.91 -44.72 28.12
C ALA A 3 38.52 -45.71 29.25
N LYS A 4 38.87 -45.48 30.53
CA LYS A 4 38.16 -44.71 31.60
C LYS A 4 36.68 -45.08 31.89
N ASN A 5 36.48 -45.88 32.95
CA ASN A 5 35.77 -45.63 34.25
C ASN A 5 34.63 -44.56 34.37
N PRO A 6 33.77 -44.56 35.44
CA PRO A 6 32.55 -45.36 35.70
C PRO A 6 31.32 -44.50 36.18
N ALA A 7 30.12 -45.07 36.39
CA ALA A 7 29.04 -44.43 37.19
C ALA A 7 27.95 -45.40 37.73
N LYS A 8 27.44 -45.11 38.95
CA LYS A 8 26.36 -45.81 39.69
C LYS A 8 24.98 -45.19 39.42
N LEU A 9 23.92 -46.02 39.47
CA LEU A 9 22.50 -45.69 39.28
C LEU A 9 21.77 -45.18 40.53
N THR A 10 20.82 -44.26 40.34
CA THR A 10 19.68 -43.94 41.23
C THR A 10 18.37 -43.86 40.43
N LYS A 11 17.25 -44.38 40.97
CA LYS A 11 15.89 -44.36 40.35
C LYS A 11 15.10 -43.08 40.70
N PRO A 12 14.13 -42.63 39.87
CA PRO A 12 13.35 -41.41 40.09
C PRO A 12 11.98 -41.63 40.77
N SER A 13 11.51 -40.63 41.53
CA SER A 13 10.13 -40.52 42.06
C SER A 13 9.44 -39.27 41.50
N TRP A 14 8.29 -39.42 40.85
CA TRP A 14 7.47 -38.32 40.31
C TRP A 14 6.22 -38.11 41.15
N LEU A 15 6.17 -37.04 41.94
CA LEU A 15 4.94 -36.40 42.44
C LEU A 15 5.16 -34.86 42.44
N PRO A 16 4.26 -34.05 41.86
CA PRO A 16 4.47 -32.60 41.76
C PRO A 16 4.18 -31.87 43.07
N THR A 17 5.03 -30.90 43.39
CA THR A 17 4.96 -30.05 44.60
C THR A 17 3.94 -28.92 44.47
N ARG A 18 3.51 -28.40 45.63
CA ARG A 18 2.49 -27.35 45.88
C ARG A 18 2.61 -26.04 45.07
N ARG A 19 3.70 -25.83 44.31
CA ARG A 19 3.87 -24.67 43.41
C ARG A 19 3.19 -24.83 42.04
N SER A 20 2.83 -26.05 41.63
CA SER A 20 2.13 -26.28 40.35
C SER A 20 0.64 -25.93 40.38
N LYS A 21 0.00 -25.92 41.55
CA LYS A 21 -1.44 -25.57 41.67
C LYS A 21 -1.71 -24.06 41.61
N LEU A 22 -0.74 -23.21 41.95
CA LEU A 22 -0.89 -21.76 41.86
C LEU A 22 -0.72 -21.25 40.42
N LEU A 23 0.12 -21.92 39.63
CA LEU A 23 0.34 -21.58 38.22
C LEU A 23 -0.91 -21.82 37.36
N TRP A 24 -1.67 -22.90 37.63
CA TRP A 24 -2.90 -23.21 36.89
C TRP A 24 -4.07 -22.28 37.24
N ILE A 25 -4.10 -21.70 38.44
CA ILE A 25 -5.12 -20.72 38.83
C ILE A 25 -4.80 -19.36 38.19
N ILE A 26 -3.53 -18.97 38.09
CA ILE A 26 -3.11 -17.73 37.42
C ILE A 26 -3.29 -17.83 35.90
N VAL A 27 -2.94 -18.97 35.28
CA VAL A 27 -3.17 -19.20 33.84
C VAL A 27 -4.67 -19.29 33.52
N GLY A 28 -5.48 -19.92 34.38
CA GLY A 28 -6.94 -19.96 34.22
C GLY A 28 -7.61 -18.58 34.31
N SER A 29 -7.13 -17.69 35.19
CA SER A 29 -7.64 -16.32 35.29
C SER A 29 -7.15 -15.41 34.16
N ILE A 30 -5.96 -15.63 33.60
CA ILE A 30 -5.46 -14.89 32.43
C ILE A 30 -6.20 -15.29 31.15
N VAL A 31 -6.59 -16.55 30.99
CA VAL A 31 -7.37 -17.00 29.82
C VAL A 31 -8.81 -16.48 29.87
N VAL A 32 -9.42 -16.37 31.05
CA VAL A 32 -10.76 -15.76 31.20
C VAL A 32 -10.72 -14.23 31.03
N LEU A 33 -9.60 -13.57 31.38
CA LEU A 33 -9.39 -12.15 31.06
C LEU A 33 -9.06 -11.92 29.57
N ALA A 34 -8.35 -12.84 28.91
CA ALA A 34 -8.03 -12.77 27.48
C ALA A 34 -9.25 -13.01 26.58
N ILE A 35 -10.24 -13.79 27.02
CA ILE A 35 -11.51 -13.95 26.29
C ILE A 35 -12.43 -12.75 26.52
N ALA A 36 -12.28 -11.99 27.62
CA ALA A 36 -13.01 -10.75 27.88
C ALA A 36 -12.32 -9.49 27.33
N LEU A 37 -11.01 -9.55 27.04
CA LEU A 37 -10.21 -8.47 26.42
C LEU A 37 -9.86 -8.73 24.95
N GLY A 38 -10.26 -9.89 24.39
CA GLY A 38 -10.17 -10.23 22.97
C GLY A 38 -11.20 -9.55 22.07
N VAL A 39 -11.80 -8.46 22.54
CA VAL A 39 -12.55 -7.50 21.71
C VAL A 39 -11.62 -6.33 21.44
N GLY A 40 -10.87 -6.42 20.34
CA GLY A 40 -10.22 -5.29 19.69
C GLY A 40 -9.08 -4.61 20.46
N LEU A 41 -7.85 -5.09 20.24
CA LEU A 41 -6.70 -4.20 20.14
C LEU A 41 -6.90 -3.32 18.89
N GLY A 42 -7.81 -2.36 19.02
CA GLY A 42 -7.89 -1.21 18.13
C GLY A 42 -6.73 -0.30 18.48
N VAL A 43 -5.76 -0.23 17.58
CA VAL A 43 -4.85 0.92 17.50
C VAL A 43 -5.75 2.15 17.48
N GLY A 44 -5.53 3.07 18.42
CA GLY A 44 -6.49 4.11 18.77
C GLY A 44 -6.87 5.02 17.60
N LEU A 45 -8.03 4.75 16.99
CA LEU A 45 -8.77 5.71 16.17
C LEU A 45 -9.28 6.82 17.09
N LYS A 46 -8.46 7.84 17.33
CA LYS A 46 -8.88 9.08 17.98
C LYS A 46 -9.40 10.05 16.93
N GLY A 47 -10.73 10.22 16.89
CA GLY A 47 -11.33 11.42 16.30
C GLY A 47 -12.42 11.22 15.25
N HIS A 48 -13.28 10.21 15.33
CA HIS A 48 -14.48 10.22 14.48
C HIS A 48 -15.56 11.10 15.12
N HIS A 49 -15.78 12.27 14.50
CA HIS A 49 -17.05 12.97 14.61
C HIS A 49 -18.16 11.95 14.28
N ASN A 50 -19.05 11.70 15.24
CA ASN A 50 -20.32 10.97 15.02
C ASN A 50 -21.16 11.76 14.02
N HIS A 51 -20.86 11.61 12.74
CA HIS A 51 -21.80 11.96 11.69
C HIS A 51 -22.83 10.83 11.65
N ASN A 52 -24.11 11.17 11.78
CA ASN A 52 -25.17 10.23 11.45
C ASN A 52 -25.05 9.89 9.96
N PRO A 53 -25.45 8.68 9.52
CA PRO A 53 -25.45 8.36 8.12
C PRO A 53 -26.30 9.37 7.34
N PRO A 54 -25.97 9.65 6.07
CA PRO A 54 -26.72 10.59 5.26
C PRO A 54 -28.17 10.13 5.17
N ARG A 55 -29.11 11.07 5.34
CA ARG A 55 -30.55 10.73 5.33
C ARG A 55 -31.06 10.30 3.95
N ASN A 56 -30.39 10.75 2.89
CA ASN A 56 -30.74 10.51 1.50
C ASN A 56 -29.52 9.95 0.78
N ALA A 57 -29.75 9.10 -0.23
CA ALA A 57 -28.67 8.64 -1.09
C ALA A 57 -28.11 9.80 -1.94
N THR A 58 -26.82 9.72 -2.24
CA THR A 58 -26.11 10.61 -3.17
C THR A 58 -25.27 9.80 -4.15
N ALA A 59 -24.95 10.36 -5.31
CA ALA A 59 -24.11 9.70 -6.30
C ALA A 59 -23.11 10.68 -6.92
N PHE A 60 -21.90 10.18 -7.17
CA PHE A 60 -20.78 10.93 -7.73
C PHE A 60 -20.16 10.16 -8.89
N CYS A 61 -19.64 10.84 -9.91
CA CYS A 61 -19.08 10.20 -11.11
C CYS A 61 -17.72 10.79 -11.49
N SER A 62 -16.83 9.92 -11.96
CA SER A 62 -15.62 10.25 -12.69
C SER A 62 -15.59 9.40 -13.95
N ASN A 63 -15.33 9.96 -15.13
CA ASN A 63 -15.37 9.18 -16.38
C ASN A 63 -14.08 9.30 -17.20
N ALA A 64 -13.89 8.35 -18.11
CA ALA A 64 -12.73 8.23 -18.98
C ALA A 64 -12.43 9.51 -19.77
N ALA A 65 -13.48 10.20 -20.23
CA ALA A 65 -13.36 11.44 -20.99
C ALA A 65 -12.95 12.66 -20.13
N GLY A 66 -12.94 12.52 -18.80
CA GLY A 66 -12.64 13.62 -17.87
C GLY A 66 -13.71 14.71 -17.81
N SER A 67 -14.91 14.46 -18.36
CA SER A 67 -16.05 15.38 -18.29
C SER A 67 -16.75 15.34 -16.93
N TYR A 68 -16.63 14.21 -16.22
CA TYR A 68 -16.99 14.08 -14.82
C TYR A 68 -15.73 13.93 -13.96
N LYS A 69 -15.62 14.75 -12.90
CA LYS A 69 -14.44 14.88 -12.03
C LYS A 69 -14.82 14.79 -10.55
N VAL A 70 -15.41 13.66 -10.17
CA VAL A 70 -16.09 13.47 -8.86
C VAL A 70 -17.31 14.39 -8.74
N ASP A 71 -18.02 14.55 -9.85
CA ASP A 71 -19.19 15.44 -9.92
C ASP A 71 -20.45 14.73 -9.44
N ASN A 72 -21.35 15.50 -8.84
CA ASN A 72 -22.67 15.01 -8.44
C ASN A 72 -23.47 14.59 -9.68
N ILE A 73 -24.05 13.39 -9.60
CA ILE A 73 -25.04 12.91 -10.57
C ILE A 73 -26.35 12.56 -9.87
N THR A 74 -27.37 12.17 -10.63
CA THR A 74 -28.66 11.74 -10.08
C THR A 74 -28.46 10.56 -9.12
N ALA A 75 -28.88 10.74 -7.87
CA ALA A 75 -28.79 9.71 -6.83
C ALA A 75 -29.67 8.48 -7.17
N PRO A 76 -29.28 7.27 -6.72
CA PRO A 76 -30.12 6.10 -6.89
C PRO A 76 -31.40 6.22 -6.05
N LEU A 77 -32.48 5.61 -6.55
CA LEU A 77 -33.78 5.58 -5.89
C LEU A 77 -33.93 4.28 -5.09
N ARG A 78 -34.45 4.40 -3.87
CA ARG A 78 -34.81 3.24 -3.05
C ARG A 78 -36.01 2.52 -3.66
N LEU A 79 -35.89 1.22 -3.88
CA LEU A 79 -36.98 0.35 -4.27
C LEU A 79 -37.70 -0.17 -3.02
N ASN A 80 -39.01 0.03 -2.95
CA ASN A 80 -39.83 -0.50 -1.86
C ASN A 80 -40.12 -2.00 -2.07
N ALA A 81 -40.13 -2.77 -0.99
CA ALA A 81 -40.23 -4.24 -0.97
C ALA A 81 -41.47 -4.88 -1.64
N ALA A 82 -42.38 -4.08 -2.22
CA ALA A 82 -43.61 -4.56 -2.84
C ALA A 82 -43.42 -5.24 -4.22
N ASN A 83 -42.23 -5.18 -4.83
CA ASN A 83 -41.97 -5.72 -6.17
C ASN A 83 -40.85 -6.78 -6.22
N ASN A 84 -40.49 -7.41 -5.09
CA ASN A 84 -39.41 -8.39 -5.04
C ASN A 84 -39.93 -9.83 -5.12
N SER A 85 -40.14 -10.32 -6.34
CA SER A 85 -40.03 -11.75 -6.62
C SER A 85 -39.19 -11.94 -7.87
N THR A 86 -38.11 -12.71 -7.69
CA THR A 86 -37.17 -13.29 -8.68
C THR A 86 -35.88 -12.51 -8.97
N ALA A 87 -34.84 -12.82 -8.20
CA ALA A 87 -33.45 -12.73 -8.65
C ALA A 87 -32.68 -13.98 -8.18
N ASN A 88 -33.01 -15.14 -8.76
CA ASN A 88 -32.00 -16.18 -8.96
C ASN A 88 -31.37 -15.87 -10.32
N ALA A 89 -30.31 -15.08 -10.34
CA ALA A 89 -29.53 -14.86 -11.55
C ALA A 89 -28.70 -16.13 -11.82
N GLY A 90 -29.28 -17.03 -12.61
CA GLY A 90 -28.53 -18.11 -13.23
C GLY A 90 -27.44 -17.53 -14.12
N SER A 91 -26.21 -17.98 -13.88
CA SER A 91 -25.07 -17.81 -14.79
C SER A 91 -25.45 -18.36 -16.18
N SER A 92 -25.72 -17.46 -17.13
CA SER A 92 -25.82 -17.80 -18.55
C SER A 92 -24.77 -17.01 -19.32
N SER A 93 -23.80 -17.76 -19.83
CA SER A 93 -22.82 -17.32 -20.82
C SER A 93 -23.53 -16.97 -22.13
N THR A 94 -23.61 -15.68 -22.46
CA THR A 94 -23.80 -15.18 -23.82
C THR A 94 -22.94 -13.94 -23.99
N THR A 95 -22.29 -13.77 -25.12
CA THR A 95 -21.48 -12.60 -25.49
C THR A 95 -22.35 -11.33 -25.46
N TYR A 96 -21.95 -10.31 -24.71
CA TYR A 96 -22.79 -9.13 -24.41
C TYR A 96 -22.12 -7.82 -24.84
N THR A 97 -22.39 -7.36 -26.07
CA THR A 97 -22.22 -5.94 -26.39
C THR A 97 -23.59 -5.26 -26.23
N ASN A 98 -23.69 -4.25 -25.35
CA ASN A 98 -24.91 -3.48 -24.97
C ASN A 98 -25.81 -4.08 -23.86
N LYS A 99 -25.29 -4.29 -22.64
CA LYS A 99 -26.15 -4.48 -21.47
C LYS A 99 -26.69 -3.13 -20.99
N THR A 100 -28.00 -3.05 -20.78
CA THR A 100 -28.67 -1.84 -20.25
C THR A 100 -29.08 -1.95 -18.79
N MET A 101 -29.03 -3.16 -18.22
CA MET A 101 -29.43 -3.46 -16.85
C MET A 101 -28.38 -4.36 -16.19
N TRP A 102 -28.10 -4.13 -14.90
CA TRP A 102 -27.21 -4.97 -14.10
C TRP A 102 -27.69 -5.10 -12.65
N HIS A 103 -27.40 -6.23 -12.01
CA HIS A 103 -27.75 -6.50 -10.62
C HIS A 103 -26.49 -6.78 -9.79
N LEU A 104 -26.40 -6.13 -8.64
CA LEU A 104 -25.37 -6.35 -7.63
C LEU A 104 -26.05 -6.71 -6.31
N SER A 105 -25.40 -7.56 -5.52
CA SER A 105 -25.84 -7.88 -4.15
C SER A 105 -24.73 -7.51 -3.17
N VAL A 106 -25.08 -6.89 -2.06
CA VAL A 106 -24.15 -6.52 -0.98
C VAL A 106 -24.64 -7.15 0.32
N ASP A 107 -23.81 -7.99 0.92
CA ASP A 107 -24.05 -8.48 2.28
C ASP A 107 -23.56 -7.42 3.27
N ASP A 108 -24.46 -6.51 3.65
CA ASP A 108 -24.21 -5.45 4.62
C ASP A 108 -24.49 -5.89 6.07
N THR A 109 -24.60 -7.20 6.29
CA THR A 109 -24.70 -7.81 7.62
C THR A 109 -23.33 -8.29 8.10
N ALA A 110 -23.26 -8.79 9.34
CA ALA A 110 -22.00 -9.23 9.92
C ALA A 110 -21.35 -10.42 9.18
N SER A 111 -22.09 -11.22 8.41
CA SER A 111 -21.51 -12.31 7.60
C SER A 111 -20.75 -11.82 6.39
N GLY A 112 -21.10 -10.63 5.86
CA GLY A 112 -20.44 -10.03 4.71
C GLY A 112 -19.23 -9.19 5.06
N TYR A 113 -18.87 -9.09 6.35
CA TYR A 113 -17.77 -8.27 6.82
C TYR A 113 -16.41 -8.81 6.37
N LYS A 114 -15.67 -7.98 5.63
CA LYS A 114 -14.29 -8.23 5.22
C LYS A 114 -13.31 -7.29 5.95
N GLN A 115 -12.20 -6.94 5.30
CA GLN A 115 -11.13 -6.12 5.88
C GLN A 115 -11.57 -4.68 6.20
N ILE A 116 -10.82 -4.04 7.10
CA ILE A 116 -10.95 -2.62 7.44
C ILE A 116 -9.94 -1.82 6.61
N ILE A 117 -10.39 -0.73 6.02
CA ILE A 117 -9.56 0.15 5.20
C ILE A 117 -8.75 1.10 6.08
N ALA A 118 -7.44 1.14 5.87
CA ALA A 118 -6.55 2.12 6.47
C ALA A 118 -6.47 3.40 5.63
N GLY A 119 -6.57 3.29 4.31
CA GLY A 119 -6.64 4.45 3.43
C GLY A 119 -6.16 4.20 2.01
N PHE A 120 -6.03 5.30 1.29
CA PHE A 120 -5.59 5.35 -0.10
C PHE A 120 -4.63 6.53 -0.28
N GLY A 121 -3.77 6.47 -1.31
CA GLY A 121 -2.96 7.63 -1.71
C GLY A 121 -1.95 7.31 -2.79
N ALA A 122 -0.75 7.85 -2.66
CA ALA A 122 0.35 7.64 -3.60
C ALA A 122 1.71 7.82 -2.90
N THR A 123 2.79 7.59 -3.63
CA THR A 123 4.16 7.75 -3.14
C THR A 123 4.65 9.18 -3.31
N VAL A 124 5.15 9.79 -2.25
CA VAL A 124 5.95 11.01 -2.29
C VAL A 124 7.37 10.65 -2.70
N THR A 125 7.72 10.98 -3.94
CA THR A 125 9.05 10.78 -4.55
C THR A 125 9.85 12.08 -4.55
N ASP A 126 11.16 12.02 -4.83
CA ASP A 126 11.94 13.25 -5.05
C ASP A 126 11.38 14.08 -6.22
N ALA A 127 10.82 13.41 -7.24
CA ALA A 127 10.07 14.08 -8.30
C ALA A 127 8.88 14.88 -7.77
N THR A 128 8.12 14.32 -6.81
CA THR A 128 7.02 15.00 -6.14
C THR A 128 7.53 16.21 -5.36
N VAL A 129 8.59 16.03 -4.54
CA VAL A 129 9.18 17.09 -3.73
C VAL A 129 9.66 18.24 -4.60
N SER A 130 10.42 17.94 -5.66
CA SER A 130 10.95 18.93 -6.60
C SER A 130 9.84 19.68 -7.32
N SER A 131 8.85 18.95 -7.86
CA SER A 131 7.74 19.53 -8.62
C SER A 131 6.89 20.45 -7.76
N LEU A 132 6.50 20.01 -6.56
CA LEU A 132 5.70 20.85 -5.65
C LEU A 132 6.49 22.01 -5.06
N SER A 133 7.81 21.90 -4.92
CA SER A 133 8.66 22.98 -4.40
C SER A 133 8.92 24.09 -5.43
N SER A 134 8.68 23.82 -6.72
CA SER A 134 8.72 24.85 -7.77
C SER A 134 7.58 25.88 -7.65
N GLN A 135 6.54 25.55 -6.89
CA GLN A 135 5.32 26.34 -6.75
C GLN A 135 5.42 27.36 -5.60
N THR A 136 4.52 28.35 -5.59
CA THR A 136 4.36 29.22 -4.42
C THR A 136 3.88 28.43 -3.21
N ASN A 137 4.14 28.94 -2.00
CA ASN A 137 3.65 28.31 -0.77
C ASN A 137 2.12 28.20 -0.75
N GLU A 138 1.42 29.19 -1.30
CA GLU A 138 -0.04 29.21 -1.42
C GLU A 138 -0.54 28.12 -2.36
N THR A 139 0.08 27.98 -3.53
CA THR A 139 -0.25 26.92 -4.50
C THR A 139 0.05 25.54 -3.94
N GLN A 140 1.22 25.36 -3.34
CA GLN A 140 1.59 24.09 -2.72
C GLN A 140 0.59 23.71 -1.62
N LYS A 141 0.21 24.67 -0.75
CA LYS A 141 -0.81 24.43 0.28
C LYS A 141 -2.16 24.03 -0.33
N ALA A 142 -2.60 24.70 -1.39
CA ALA A 142 -3.86 24.38 -2.07
C ALA A 142 -3.84 22.97 -2.68
N ILE A 143 -2.72 22.57 -3.30
CA ILE A 143 -2.52 21.21 -3.83
C ILE A 143 -2.62 20.20 -2.68
N LEU A 144 -1.85 20.40 -1.60
CA LEU A 144 -1.84 19.48 -0.46
C LEU A 144 -3.22 19.37 0.20
N GLN A 145 -3.96 20.47 0.34
CA GLN A 145 -5.33 20.46 0.86
C GLN A 145 -6.24 19.55 0.01
N LYS A 146 -6.17 19.64 -1.32
CA LYS A 146 -6.94 18.77 -2.22
C LYS A 146 -6.50 17.31 -2.16
N LEU A 147 -5.20 17.05 -1.97
CA LEU A 147 -4.70 15.68 -1.88
C LEU A 147 -5.11 14.98 -0.58
N VAL A 148 -4.94 15.62 0.59
CA VAL A 148 -4.97 14.90 1.88
C VAL A 148 -6.16 15.22 2.79
N THR A 149 -7.07 16.11 2.38
CA THR A 149 -8.23 16.50 3.21
C THR A 149 -9.56 16.21 2.51
N GLY A 150 -10.65 16.31 3.28
CA GLY A 150 -12.03 16.17 2.79
C GLY A 150 -12.44 17.17 1.70
N ASP A 151 -11.68 18.24 1.48
CA ASP A 151 -11.89 19.20 0.38
C ASP A 151 -11.60 18.59 -1.01
N GLY A 152 -10.91 17.44 -1.05
CA GLY A 152 -10.57 16.72 -2.27
C GLY A 152 -10.56 15.21 -2.07
N ALA A 153 -9.46 14.56 -2.43
CA ALA A 153 -9.30 13.10 -2.44
C ALA A 153 -9.24 12.49 -1.04
N ASN A 154 -8.86 13.24 -0.01
CA ASN A 154 -8.72 12.73 1.35
C ASN A 154 -7.77 11.52 1.46
N PHE A 155 -6.65 11.56 0.75
CA PHE A 155 -5.62 10.53 0.86
C PHE A 155 -5.07 10.46 2.28
N SER A 156 -4.95 9.24 2.77
CA SER A 156 -4.67 8.87 4.16
C SER A 156 -3.65 7.73 4.28
N LEU A 157 -3.14 7.23 3.15
CA LEU A 157 -2.03 6.29 3.08
C LEU A 157 -1.00 6.84 2.11
N MET A 158 0.19 7.16 2.60
CA MET A 158 1.30 7.68 1.79
C MET A 158 2.47 6.72 1.88
N ARG A 159 3.14 6.52 0.75
CA ARG A 159 4.45 5.88 0.69
C ARG A 159 5.51 6.94 0.41
N HIS A 160 6.76 6.71 0.80
CA HIS A 160 7.88 7.55 0.37
C HIS A 160 9.17 6.75 0.21
N THR A 161 10.13 7.36 -0.47
CA THR A 161 11.44 6.76 -0.74
C THR A 161 12.42 7.07 0.39
N ILE A 162 13.11 6.04 0.90
CA ILE A 162 14.21 6.21 1.87
C ILE A 162 15.50 6.37 1.05
N GLY A 163 15.94 7.61 0.87
CA GLY A 163 16.96 7.97 -0.12
C GLY A 163 16.37 8.10 -1.53
N SER A 164 17.21 8.03 -2.56
CA SER A 164 16.77 8.15 -3.95
C SER A 164 16.02 6.92 -4.46
N SER A 165 15.08 7.14 -5.38
CA SER A 165 14.50 6.10 -6.24
C SER A 165 14.90 6.32 -7.71
N ASP A 166 14.22 5.62 -8.61
CA ASP A 166 14.28 5.86 -10.06
C ASP A 166 13.70 7.24 -10.45
N LEU A 167 12.78 7.79 -9.63
CA LEU A 167 12.19 9.14 -9.74
C LEU A 167 12.93 10.19 -8.89
N SER A 168 14.26 10.13 -8.91
CA SER A 168 15.17 11.12 -8.33
C SER A 168 16.07 11.74 -9.41
N SER A 169 16.52 12.99 -9.23
CA SER A 169 17.44 13.64 -10.16
C SER A 169 18.86 13.07 -10.12
N ASN A 170 19.25 12.49 -8.98
CA ASN A 170 20.55 11.88 -8.74
C ASN A 170 20.38 10.74 -7.73
N ALA A 171 21.24 9.74 -7.83
CA ALA A 171 21.26 8.65 -6.87
C ALA A 171 21.98 9.09 -5.59
N TYR A 172 21.40 8.80 -4.43
CA TYR A 172 21.99 9.05 -3.13
C TYR A 172 21.36 8.16 -2.05
N THR A 173 22.06 7.99 -0.94
CA THR A 173 21.51 7.46 0.31
C THR A 173 21.75 8.45 1.44
N TYR A 174 21.26 8.14 2.64
CA TYR A 174 21.53 8.98 3.81
C TYR A 174 22.90 8.70 4.43
N ASP A 175 23.70 7.80 3.85
CA ASP A 175 25.04 7.50 4.36
C ASP A 175 25.99 6.98 3.28
N ASP A 176 26.08 7.70 2.15
CA ASP A 176 26.95 7.28 1.05
C ASP A 176 28.43 7.25 1.44
N ASN A 177 28.83 8.08 2.41
CA ASN A 177 30.18 8.20 2.96
C ASN A 177 31.32 8.16 1.90
N ASN A 178 31.08 8.80 0.75
CA ASN A 178 31.97 8.76 -0.43
C ASN A 178 32.40 7.33 -0.85
N GLY A 179 31.53 6.34 -0.66
CA GLY A 179 31.77 4.93 -0.95
C GLY A 179 32.66 4.20 0.07
N THR A 180 33.02 4.84 1.18
CA THR A 180 33.82 4.23 2.25
C THR A 180 32.90 3.59 3.30
N VAL A 181 33.28 2.43 3.83
CA VAL A 181 32.51 1.73 4.88
C VAL A 181 32.34 2.63 6.12
N ASP A 182 31.11 2.71 6.63
CA ASP A 182 30.75 3.47 7.83
C ASP A 182 29.89 2.62 8.79
N ASP A 183 30.50 1.60 9.40
CA ASP A 183 29.74 0.60 10.18
C ASP A 183 29.02 1.18 11.43
N ASP A 184 29.42 2.36 11.91
CA ASP A 184 28.74 3.07 13.01
C ASP A 184 27.78 4.18 12.54
N LEU A 185 27.66 4.36 11.22
CA LEU A 185 26.83 5.37 10.55
C LEU A 185 27.15 6.79 11.05
N SER A 186 28.41 7.07 11.36
CA SER A 186 28.86 8.38 11.87
C SER A 186 28.63 9.53 10.87
N SER A 187 28.60 9.22 9.57
CA SER A 187 28.36 10.15 8.47
C SER A 187 26.88 10.28 8.08
N PHE A 188 25.98 9.53 8.73
CA PHE A 188 24.55 9.57 8.42
C PHE A 188 23.98 10.99 8.44
N SER A 189 23.31 11.37 7.35
CA SER A 189 22.62 12.64 7.18
C SER A 189 21.49 12.52 6.16
N LEU A 190 20.34 13.13 6.44
CA LEU A 190 19.25 13.20 5.46
C LEU A 190 19.62 13.99 4.20
N GLY A 191 20.67 14.82 4.26
CA GLY A 191 21.00 15.76 3.19
C GLY A 191 19.88 16.75 2.90
N GLU A 192 19.99 17.47 1.78
CA GLU A 192 18.97 18.43 1.36
C GLU A 192 17.68 17.72 0.91
N GLN A 193 17.82 16.67 0.10
CA GLN A 193 16.70 15.94 -0.48
C GLN A 193 15.87 15.22 0.58
N GLY A 194 16.51 14.46 1.49
CA GLY A 194 15.81 13.78 2.58
C GLY A 194 15.17 14.74 3.58
N THR A 195 15.80 15.89 3.83
CA THR A 195 15.20 16.94 4.68
C THR A 195 13.95 17.54 4.02
N ALA A 196 14.00 17.82 2.72
CA ALA A 196 12.86 18.34 1.96
C ALA A 196 11.70 17.33 1.89
N MET A 197 12.00 16.04 1.70
CA MET A 197 11.04 14.94 1.76
C MET A 197 10.31 14.91 3.12
N ALA A 198 11.06 14.88 4.22
CA ALA A 198 10.50 14.88 5.56
C ALA A 198 9.65 16.14 5.82
N GLN A 199 10.10 17.33 5.39
CA GLN A 199 9.32 18.56 5.54
C GLN A 199 8.00 18.54 4.77
N LEU A 200 7.97 17.96 3.57
CA LEU A 200 6.74 17.84 2.78
C LEU A 200 5.75 16.87 3.45
N LEU A 201 6.23 15.72 3.93
CA LEU A 201 5.42 14.77 4.70
C LEU A 201 4.90 15.38 6.01
N ALA A 202 5.71 16.20 6.70
CA ALA A 202 5.27 16.93 7.88
C ALA A 202 4.14 17.91 7.57
N ARG A 203 4.20 18.63 6.44
CA ARG A 203 3.11 19.52 5.99
C ARG A 203 1.83 18.72 5.70
N MET A 204 1.94 17.53 5.10
CA MET A 204 0.80 16.63 4.89
C MET A 204 0.20 16.19 6.23
N LYS A 205 1.01 15.73 7.19
CA LYS A 205 0.55 15.34 8.54
C LYS A 205 -0.06 16.50 9.34
N GLN A 206 0.36 17.74 9.09
CA GLN A 206 -0.28 18.92 9.69
C GLN A 206 -1.70 19.17 9.16
N LEU A 207 -1.96 18.84 7.89
CA LEU A 207 -3.28 18.96 7.27
C LEU A 207 -4.19 17.77 7.62
N ASN A 208 -3.61 16.58 7.75
CA ASN A 208 -4.30 15.37 8.14
C ASN A 208 -3.37 14.50 9.02
N SER A 209 -3.61 14.52 10.33
CA SER A 209 -2.78 13.80 11.30
C SER A 209 -2.86 12.28 11.19
N ASP A 210 -3.89 11.77 10.52
CA ASP A 210 -4.23 10.35 10.49
C ASP A 210 -3.59 9.64 9.29
N ILE A 211 -2.80 10.35 8.48
CA ILE A 211 -2.05 9.75 7.36
C ILE A 211 -1.11 8.67 7.90
N THR A 212 -1.23 7.46 7.37
CA THR A 212 -0.24 6.40 7.54
C THR A 212 0.91 6.62 6.56
N ILE A 213 2.16 6.57 7.03
CA ILE A 213 3.36 6.74 6.21
C ILE A 213 4.19 5.45 6.19
N LEU A 214 4.35 4.89 4.98
CA LEU A 214 5.28 3.80 4.67
C LEU A 214 6.57 4.35 4.05
N GLY A 215 7.74 3.94 4.56
CA GLY A 215 9.03 4.18 3.92
C GLY A 215 9.63 2.91 3.29
N SER A 216 10.16 3.01 2.07
CA SER A 216 10.87 1.91 1.42
C SER A 216 12.18 2.39 0.78
N PRO A 217 13.33 1.71 0.98
CA PRO A 217 14.56 2.04 0.28
C PRO A 217 14.65 1.29 -1.06
N TRP A 218 15.13 1.96 -2.10
CA TRP A 218 15.51 1.30 -3.37
C TRP A 218 16.84 0.57 -3.25
N SER A 219 17.71 1.05 -2.38
CA SER A 219 19.00 0.43 -2.07
C SER A 219 19.52 0.95 -0.73
N PRO A 220 20.29 0.15 0.03
CA PRO A 220 21.16 0.69 1.06
C PRO A 220 22.33 1.47 0.44
N PRO A 221 23.16 2.16 1.26
CA PRO A 221 24.43 2.72 0.81
C PRO A 221 25.26 1.72 0.03
N GLY A 222 25.93 2.18 -1.02
CA GLY A 222 26.70 1.31 -1.93
C GLY A 222 27.76 0.47 -1.22
N TRP A 223 28.40 1.02 -0.19
CA TRP A 223 29.42 0.32 0.60
C TRP A 223 28.86 -0.86 1.41
N MET A 224 27.54 -0.93 1.64
CA MET A 224 26.89 -2.08 2.28
C MET A 224 26.69 -3.28 1.33
N LYS A 225 26.85 -3.08 0.01
CA LYS A 225 26.58 -4.09 -1.03
C LYS A 225 27.85 -4.82 -1.45
N LEU A 226 27.72 -6.07 -1.91
CA LEU A 226 28.87 -6.88 -2.35
C LEU A 226 29.63 -6.26 -3.53
N ASN A 227 28.95 -5.51 -4.39
CA ASN A 227 29.57 -4.79 -5.50
C ASN A 227 30.11 -3.39 -5.12
N GLY A 228 29.84 -2.89 -3.92
CA GLY A 228 30.26 -1.56 -3.48
C GLY A 228 29.59 -0.40 -4.23
N GLN A 229 28.47 -0.63 -4.92
CA GLN A 229 27.82 0.36 -5.80
C GLN A 229 26.38 0.62 -5.39
N LEU A 230 26.01 1.91 -5.27
CA LEU A 230 24.62 2.32 -5.12
C LEU A 230 23.83 2.01 -6.41
N VAL A 231 24.27 2.61 -7.52
CA VAL A 231 23.81 2.29 -8.88
C VAL A 231 24.86 1.43 -9.55
N GLY A 232 24.63 0.12 -9.55
CA GLY A 232 25.55 -0.87 -10.11
C GLY A 232 25.00 -1.55 -11.36
N ASN A 233 25.62 -2.67 -11.71
CA ASN A 233 25.00 -3.67 -12.58
C ASN A 233 24.39 -4.78 -11.70
N THR A 234 23.86 -5.84 -12.34
CA THR A 234 23.20 -6.95 -11.64
C THR A 234 24.16 -7.93 -10.96
N THR A 235 25.48 -7.80 -11.16
CA THR A 235 26.48 -8.71 -10.59
C THR A 235 26.76 -8.35 -9.14
N ASN A 236 26.61 -9.31 -8.23
CA ASN A 236 26.81 -9.13 -6.79
C ASN A 236 26.03 -7.93 -6.23
N ASN A 237 24.81 -7.71 -6.75
CA ASN A 237 23.94 -6.60 -6.35
C ASN A 237 23.08 -6.98 -5.14
N ASN A 238 23.73 -7.54 -4.12
CA ASN A 238 23.12 -8.06 -2.89
C ASN A 238 23.74 -7.33 -1.70
N LEU A 239 23.05 -7.36 -0.57
CA LEU A 239 23.63 -6.94 0.70
C LEU A 239 24.88 -7.78 1.00
N ASN A 240 25.96 -7.16 1.45
CA ASN A 240 27.07 -7.87 2.05
C ASN A 240 26.73 -8.14 3.51
N ASP A 241 25.89 -9.15 3.74
CA ASP A 241 25.32 -9.53 5.02
C ASP A 241 26.01 -10.75 5.65
N GLY A 242 27.07 -11.25 5.02
CA GLY A 242 27.78 -12.46 5.42
C GLY A 242 27.14 -13.76 5.00
N TYR A 243 25.89 -13.76 4.48
CA TYR A 243 25.15 -14.96 4.05
C TYR A 243 25.78 -15.61 2.83
N SER A 244 26.17 -14.79 1.84
CA SER A 244 26.80 -15.26 0.59
C SER A 244 28.32 -15.36 0.67
N THR A 245 28.97 -14.78 1.68
CA THR A 245 30.43 -14.61 1.76
C THR A 245 31.10 -15.37 2.92
N SER A 246 30.33 -15.90 3.88
CA SER A 246 30.86 -16.67 5.03
C SER A 246 29.78 -17.53 5.71
N HIS A 247 30.13 -18.32 6.72
CA HIS A 247 29.33 -19.42 7.32
C HIS A 247 28.01 -19.01 8.05
N GLY A 248 27.33 -17.93 7.66
CA GLY A 248 26.01 -17.52 8.19
C GLY A 248 25.80 -16.01 8.24
N LEU A 249 24.53 -15.58 8.31
CA LEU A 249 24.10 -14.18 8.37
C LEU A 249 24.76 -13.43 9.55
N GLY A 250 25.33 -12.26 9.26
CA GLY A 250 26.00 -11.35 10.20
C GLY A 250 27.29 -11.89 10.83
N SER A 251 27.81 -13.02 10.33
CA SER A 251 29.13 -13.53 10.73
C SER A 251 30.28 -12.69 10.15
N THR A 252 30.04 -12.06 9.00
CA THR A 252 30.82 -10.97 8.39
C THR A 252 29.84 -10.01 7.71
N GLY A 253 30.26 -8.80 7.34
CA GLY A 253 29.42 -7.85 6.59
C GLY A 253 28.70 -6.78 7.42
N HIS A 254 27.70 -6.12 6.83
CA HIS A 254 27.14 -4.83 7.28
C HIS A 254 25.72 -4.94 7.84
N THR A 255 25.27 -6.13 8.26
CA THR A 255 23.88 -6.36 8.71
C THR A 255 23.47 -5.48 9.89
N HIS A 256 24.37 -5.23 10.84
CA HIS A 256 24.11 -4.34 11.97
C HIS A 256 23.93 -2.89 11.54
N ALA A 257 24.83 -2.39 10.66
CA ALA A 257 24.73 -1.05 10.11
C ALA A 257 23.45 -0.88 9.27
N PHE A 258 23.09 -1.89 8.48
CA PHE A 258 21.84 -1.91 7.72
C PHE A 258 20.60 -1.76 8.62
N ALA A 259 20.53 -2.50 9.73
CA ALA A 259 19.43 -2.35 10.69
C ALA A 259 19.43 -0.98 11.41
N GLN A 260 20.61 -0.46 11.78
CA GLN A 260 20.72 0.86 12.40
C GLN A 260 20.44 2.01 11.43
N TYR A 261 20.61 1.81 10.12
CA TYR A 261 20.27 2.80 9.10
C TYR A 261 18.78 3.15 9.14
N PHE A 262 17.89 2.14 9.27
CA PHE A 262 16.46 2.37 9.48
C PHE A 262 16.16 3.10 10.79
N VAL A 263 16.84 2.72 11.89
CA VAL A 263 16.68 3.40 13.19
C VAL A 263 17.01 4.89 13.06
N LYS A 264 18.15 5.23 12.46
CA LYS A 264 18.59 6.62 12.26
C LYS A 264 17.65 7.40 11.34
N TYR A 265 17.19 6.78 10.25
CA TYR A 265 16.20 7.37 9.35
C TYR A 265 14.89 7.69 10.08
N ILE A 266 14.31 6.74 10.81
CA ILE A 266 13.03 6.92 11.51
C ILE A 266 13.17 8.03 12.56
N GLN A 267 14.28 8.04 13.32
CA GLN A 267 14.54 9.07 14.33
C GLN A 267 14.73 10.46 13.70
N ALA A 268 15.48 10.57 12.61
CA ALA A 268 15.70 11.84 11.93
C ALA A 268 14.41 12.42 11.31
N TYR A 269 13.51 11.56 10.80
CA TYR A 269 12.18 11.99 10.34
C TYR A 269 11.28 12.42 11.50
N ALA A 270 11.34 11.70 12.64
CA ALA A 270 10.60 12.07 13.84
C ALA A 270 11.03 13.44 14.40
N ASP A 271 12.33 13.76 14.35
CA ASP A 271 12.88 15.07 14.75
C ASP A 271 12.35 16.22 13.87
N LEU A 272 11.91 15.93 12.65
CA LEU A 272 11.27 16.87 11.72
C LEU A 272 9.72 16.83 11.81
N GLY A 273 9.16 16.12 12.77
CA GLY A 273 7.72 16.03 13.01
C GLY A 273 6.99 14.98 12.18
N VAL A 274 7.70 14.02 11.60
CA VAL A 274 7.13 12.92 10.81
C VAL A 274 7.32 11.60 11.54
N ASN A 275 6.22 11.04 12.05
CA ASN A 275 6.21 9.67 12.53
C ASN A 275 6.07 8.73 11.33
N ILE A 276 7.04 7.84 11.16
CA ILE A 276 7.01 6.75 10.17
C ILE A 276 6.25 5.58 10.78
N ASP A 277 5.15 5.19 10.15
CA ASP A 277 4.25 4.17 10.67
C ASP A 277 4.73 2.76 10.28
N ALA A 278 5.28 2.62 9.06
CA ALA A 278 5.81 1.35 8.58
C ALA A 278 7.06 1.52 7.72
N ILE A 279 7.86 0.45 7.62
CA ILE A 279 8.90 0.30 6.60
C ILE A 279 8.79 -1.05 5.88
N THR A 280 9.25 -1.10 4.63
CA THR A 280 9.74 -2.34 4.02
C THR A 280 11.26 -2.28 4.01
N ILE A 281 11.95 -3.43 4.06
CA ILE A 281 13.42 -3.41 4.12
C ILE A 281 14.07 -3.16 2.75
N GLN A 282 13.30 -3.29 1.67
CA GLN A 282 13.76 -3.16 0.29
C GLN A 282 12.53 -3.02 -0.62
N ASN A 283 12.55 -2.04 -1.52
CA ASN A 283 11.62 -1.97 -2.65
C ASN A 283 11.96 -3.06 -3.67
N GLU A 284 10.96 -3.82 -4.12
CA GLU A 284 11.08 -4.86 -5.13
C GLU A 284 12.33 -5.74 -4.93
N PRO A 285 12.42 -6.48 -3.80
CA PRO A 285 13.60 -7.26 -3.45
C PRO A 285 14.00 -8.32 -4.48
N LEU A 286 13.11 -8.69 -5.42
CA LEU A 286 13.41 -9.62 -6.51
C LEU A 286 13.84 -8.90 -7.80
N ASN A 287 13.73 -7.57 -7.84
CA ASN A 287 14.22 -6.71 -8.90
C ASN A 287 15.70 -6.35 -8.69
N SER A 288 16.53 -6.70 -9.68
CA SER A 288 17.95 -6.36 -9.71
C SER A 288 18.32 -5.96 -11.13
N GLN A 289 18.54 -4.67 -11.33
CA GLN A 289 18.81 -4.09 -12.63
C GLN A 289 19.77 -2.90 -12.56
N ALA A 290 20.30 -2.52 -13.72
CA ALA A 290 21.19 -1.37 -13.87
C ALA A 290 20.39 -0.08 -14.12
N GLY A 291 21.03 1.06 -13.91
CA GLY A 291 20.51 2.40 -14.26
C GLY A 291 20.04 3.21 -13.06
N TYR A 292 19.40 2.56 -12.08
CA TYR A 292 18.96 3.19 -10.84
C TYR A 292 19.22 2.29 -9.62
N PRO A 293 19.09 2.80 -8.38
CA PRO A 293 19.35 2.03 -7.18
C PRO A 293 18.41 0.82 -7.08
N THR A 294 18.99 -0.38 -6.94
CA THR A 294 18.25 -1.62 -6.65
C THR A 294 19.12 -2.50 -5.76
N MET A 295 18.50 -3.44 -5.05
CA MET A 295 19.21 -4.52 -4.36
C MET A 295 18.38 -5.79 -4.35
N TYR A 296 18.99 -6.90 -4.77
CA TYR A 296 18.37 -8.21 -4.63
C TYR A 296 18.50 -8.70 -3.19
N VAL A 297 17.39 -9.16 -2.61
CA VAL A 297 17.33 -9.81 -1.31
C VAL A 297 16.47 -11.05 -1.44
N ALA A 298 17.03 -12.25 -1.20
CA ALA A 298 16.22 -13.48 -1.26
C ALA A 298 15.20 -13.54 -0.11
N ALA A 299 14.11 -14.31 -0.26
CA ALA A 299 13.08 -14.38 0.77
C ALA A 299 13.60 -14.87 2.14
N ASN A 300 14.44 -15.90 2.12
CA ASN A 300 15.04 -16.45 3.34
C ASN A 300 16.08 -15.51 3.99
N GLU A 301 16.73 -14.66 3.19
CA GLU A 301 17.68 -13.64 3.63
C GLU A 301 16.90 -12.53 4.32
N SER A 302 15.88 -12.00 3.64
CA SER A 302 14.94 -11.01 4.16
C SER A 302 14.33 -11.42 5.50
N ALA A 303 13.82 -12.65 5.59
CA ALA A 303 13.23 -13.16 6.83
C ALA A 303 14.24 -13.16 8.00
N LYS A 304 15.49 -13.54 7.75
CA LYS A 304 16.53 -13.56 8.79
C LYS A 304 17.05 -12.17 9.12
N LEU A 305 17.13 -11.25 8.14
CA LEU A 305 17.44 -9.85 8.36
C LEU A 305 16.41 -9.19 9.28
N ILE A 306 15.12 -9.44 9.00
CA ILE A 306 14.01 -8.90 9.79
C ILE A 306 14.03 -9.47 11.20
N ASN A 307 14.00 -10.80 11.33
CA ASN A 307 13.91 -11.47 12.63
C ASN A 307 15.16 -11.27 13.50
N GLY A 308 16.35 -11.27 12.90
CA GLY A 308 17.62 -11.22 13.61
C GLY A 308 18.17 -9.82 13.88
N TYR A 309 17.81 -8.82 13.07
CA TYR A 309 18.49 -7.53 13.07
C TYR A 309 17.54 -6.33 13.02
N VAL A 310 16.74 -6.19 11.96
CA VAL A 310 15.88 -4.99 11.78
C VAL A 310 14.83 -4.90 12.88
N GLY A 311 14.04 -5.97 13.08
CA GLY A 311 13.03 -6.02 14.13
C GLY A 311 13.59 -5.74 15.53
N PRO A 312 14.63 -6.48 15.98
CA PRO A 312 15.30 -6.20 17.26
C PRO A 312 15.87 -4.78 17.39
N ALA A 313 16.42 -4.21 16.31
CA ALA A 313 16.96 -2.85 16.33
C ALA A 313 15.86 -1.80 16.56
N LEU A 314 14.72 -1.92 15.88
CA LEU A 314 13.56 -1.04 16.08
C LEU A 314 13.02 -1.14 17.51
N GLN A 315 12.85 -2.37 18.03
CA GLN A 315 12.40 -2.59 19.40
C GLN A 315 13.37 -2.01 20.44
N LYS A 316 14.69 -2.23 20.27
CA LYS A 316 15.72 -1.69 21.16
C LYS A 316 15.74 -0.16 21.16
N ALA A 317 15.44 0.47 20.02
CA ALA A 317 15.30 1.91 19.88
C ALA A 317 13.94 2.43 20.37
N ASN A 318 13.04 1.56 20.86
CA ASN A 318 11.68 1.89 21.31
C ASN A 318 10.85 2.59 20.21
N LEU A 319 11.08 2.19 18.96
CA LEU A 319 10.32 2.66 17.81
C LEU A 319 9.05 1.82 17.65
N ARG A 320 7.94 2.47 17.30
CA ARG A 320 6.65 1.81 17.03
C ARG A 320 6.45 1.46 15.55
N THR A 321 7.39 1.87 14.70
CA THR A 321 7.37 1.60 13.27
C THR A 321 7.36 0.10 13.03
N THR A 322 6.42 -0.35 12.21
CA THR A 322 6.19 -1.76 11.91
C THR A 322 6.98 -2.17 10.66
N VAL A 323 7.26 -3.47 10.49
CA VAL A 323 7.88 -3.96 9.26
C VAL A 323 6.81 -4.63 8.38
N TRP A 324 6.79 -4.27 7.10
CA TRP A 324 5.96 -4.90 6.08
C TRP A 324 6.85 -5.78 5.20
N ALA A 325 6.38 -6.99 4.90
CA ALA A 325 7.09 -7.95 4.05
C ALA A 325 6.83 -7.69 2.55
N LEU A 326 7.70 -8.26 1.71
CA LEU A 326 7.65 -8.24 0.25
C LEU A 326 7.94 -6.87 -0.40
N ASP A 327 6.93 -6.03 -0.65
CA ASP A 327 7.02 -4.79 -1.45
C ASP A 327 7.38 -5.06 -2.92
N ASP A 328 6.73 -6.07 -3.50
CA ASP A 328 6.95 -6.58 -4.86
C ASP A 328 5.65 -7.17 -5.42
N ASN A 329 5.71 -7.78 -6.59
CA ASN A 329 4.56 -8.11 -7.41
C ASN A 329 3.71 -9.27 -6.88
N THR A 330 2.45 -9.31 -7.31
CA THR A 330 1.51 -10.44 -7.04
C THR A 330 1.86 -11.73 -7.79
N GLY A 331 2.90 -11.69 -8.62
CA GLY A 331 3.19 -12.70 -9.62
C GLY A 331 4.48 -12.39 -10.36
N ILE A 332 4.93 -13.34 -11.17
CA ILE A 332 6.24 -13.28 -11.83
C ILE A 332 6.35 -12.08 -12.79
N LEU A 333 7.40 -11.27 -12.60
CA LEU A 333 7.79 -10.22 -13.53
C LEU A 333 8.23 -10.78 -14.89
N PRO A 334 7.86 -10.13 -16.03
CA PRO A 334 8.20 -10.57 -17.37
C PRO A 334 9.72 -10.61 -17.65
N PHE A 335 10.53 -9.87 -16.90
CA PHE A 335 11.99 -9.78 -17.07
C PHE A 335 12.80 -10.63 -16.08
N SER A 336 12.15 -11.36 -15.17
CA SER A 336 12.78 -12.13 -14.06
C SER A 336 13.66 -13.33 -14.48
N SER A 337 13.91 -13.54 -15.78
CA SER A 337 14.67 -14.67 -16.30
C SER A 337 16.12 -14.79 -15.76
N ILE A 338 16.66 -13.72 -15.18
CA ILE A 338 18.05 -13.68 -14.70
C ILE A 338 18.18 -13.97 -13.19
N SER A 339 17.24 -13.52 -12.35
CA SER A 339 17.31 -13.67 -10.88
C SER A 339 16.84 -15.03 -10.37
N ARG A 340 15.98 -15.72 -11.11
CA ARG A 340 15.37 -16.99 -10.66
C ARG A 340 16.19 -18.27 -10.90
N LYS A 341 17.44 -18.15 -11.36
CA LYS A 341 18.30 -19.31 -11.64
C LYS A 341 18.69 -20.09 -10.37
N TYR A 342 18.53 -19.50 -9.19
CA TYR A 342 19.03 -20.05 -7.91
C TYR A 342 18.00 -20.17 -6.79
N THR A 343 16.72 -19.84 -7.01
CA THR A 343 15.65 -20.00 -6.01
C THR A 343 14.60 -21.01 -6.47
N ASN A 344 14.06 -21.81 -5.53
CA ASN A 344 12.92 -22.71 -5.79
C ASN A 344 11.57 -21.97 -5.72
N GLU A 345 11.59 -20.63 -5.66
CA GLU A 345 10.40 -19.78 -5.57
C GLU A 345 9.62 -19.88 -6.88
N LYS A 346 8.38 -20.34 -6.81
CA LYS A 346 7.51 -20.49 -7.98
C LYS A 346 6.90 -19.15 -8.40
N ASP A 347 6.72 -18.24 -7.45
CA ASP A 347 6.04 -16.94 -7.55
C ASP A 347 6.60 -15.98 -6.46
N ASP A 348 6.54 -14.67 -6.67
CA ASP A 348 6.84 -13.62 -5.69
C ASP A 348 5.97 -13.76 -4.42
N ALA A 349 4.77 -14.35 -4.55
CA ALA A 349 3.94 -14.72 -3.40
C ALA A 349 4.65 -15.68 -2.40
N ASP A 350 5.50 -16.60 -2.89
CA ASP A 350 6.28 -17.51 -2.05
C ASP A 350 7.26 -16.76 -1.15
N TYR A 351 7.70 -15.58 -1.58
CA TYR A 351 8.55 -14.71 -0.77
C TYR A 351 7.82 -14.27 0.50
N ALA A 352 6.59 -13.75 0.36
CA ALA A 352 5.79 -13.31 1.49
C ALA A 352 5.54 -14.47 2.46
N TYR A 353 5.16 -15.65 1.95
CA TYR A 353 5.00 -16.86 2.77
C TYR A 353 6.28 -17.21 3.55
N THR A 354 7.43 -17.16 2.89
CA THR A 354 8.73 -17.47 3.52
C THR A 354 9.08 -16.47 4.60
N VAL A 355 8.86 -15.16 4.38
CA VAL A 355 9.13 -14.14 5.41
C VAL A 355 8.20 -14.34 6.61
N MET A 356 6.91 -14.57 6.38
CA MET A 356 5.95 -14.85 7.45
C MET A 356 6.37 -16.07 8.28
N ASP A 357 6.73 -17.20 7.66
CA ASP A 357 7.08 -18.44 8.36
C ASP A 357 8.30 -18.31 9.32
N TYR A 358 9.13 -17.28 9.15
CA TYR A 358 10.36 -17.09 9.94
C TYR A 358 10.41 -15.79 10.78
N ALA A 359 9.60 -14.79 10.44
CA ALA A 359 9.67 -13.45 11.01
C ALA A 359 8.30 -12.86 11.40
N GLU A 360 7.23 -13.66 11.44
CA GLU A 360 5.86 -13.22 11.77
C GLU A 360 5.77 -12.28 12.99
N ASP A 361 6.56 -12.52 14.05
CA ASP A 361 6.58 -11.68 15.26
C ASP A 361 6.96 -10.20 15.03
N TYR A 362 7.52 -9.87 13.86
CA TYR A 362 7.91 -8.52 13.46
C TYR A 362 7.14 -7.99 12.24
N ILE A 363 6.25 -8.79 11.65
CA ILE A 363 5.53 -8.44 10.42
C ILE A 363 4.07 -8.12 10.74
N ASP A 364 3.64 -6.90 10.42
CA ASP A 364 2.25 -6.47 10.60
C ASP A 364 1.46 -6.46 9.28
N ALA A 365 2.16 -6.44 8.15
CA ALA A 365 1.53 -6.46 6.83
C ALA A 365 2.41 -7.02 5.71
N VAL A 366 1.78 -7.32 4.58
CA VAL A 366 2.46 -7.60 3.29
C VAL A 366 2.13 -6.51 2.27
N ALA A 367 3.15 -6.08 1.55
CA ALA A 367 3.09 -5.04 0.52
C ALA A 367 3.17 -5.66 -0.89
N TRP A 368 2.28 -5.23 -1.79
CA TRP A 368 2.08 -5.80 -3.14
C TRP A 368 2.14 -4.74 -4.25
N HIS A 369 2.71 -5.10 -5.40
CA HIS A 369 2.83 -4.28 -6.62
C HIS A 369 2.06 -4.88 -7.82
N CYS A 370 1.91 -4.11 -8.91
CA CYS A 370 1.01 -4.43 -10.05
C CYS A 370 1.75 -4.65 -11.39
N TYR A 371 3.06 -4.85 -11.38
CA TYR A 371 3.89 -4.94 -12.58
C TYR A 371 4.02 -6.36 -13.14
N ALA A 372 3.39 -7.35 -12.49
CA ALA A 372 3.30 -8.71 -12.98
C ALA A 372 2.70 -8.75 -14.40
N SER A 373 3.26 -9.60 -15.26
CA SER A 373 2.83 -9.75 -16.66
C SER A 373 1.36 -10.16 -16.82
N THR A 374 0.82 -10.85 -15.83
CA THR A 374 -0.60 -11.16 -15.69
C THR A 374 -0.99 -10.83 -14.26
N LEU A 375 -1.83 -9.82 -14.09
CA LEU A 375 -2.35 -9.45 -12.78
C LEU A 375 -3.32 -10.50 -12.28
N ASN A 376 -3.04 -11.06 -11.10
CA ASN A 376 -3.94 -11.96 -10.40
C ASN A 376 -4.06 -11.56 -8.93
N TRP A 377 -5.15 -10.86 -8.61
CA TRP A 377 -5.41 -10.42 -7.24
C TRP A 377 -5.82 -11.55 -6.29
N THR A 378 -6.16 -12.76 -6.79
CA THR A 378 -6.58 -13.87 -5.90
C THR A 378 -5.48 -14.30 -4.94
N VAL A 379 -4.22 -14.00 -5.25
CA VAL A 379 -3.10 -14.29 -4.36
C VAL A 379 -3.22 -13.59 -3.00
N LEU A 380 -3.79 -12.37 -2.96
CA LEU A 380 -4.06 -11.69 -1.69
C LEU A 380 -5.17 -12.41 -0.89
N THR A 381 -6.17 -12.97 -1.59
CA THR A 381 -7.22 -13.79 -0.96
C THR A 381 -6.65 -15.10 -0.41
N GLU A 382 -5.77 -15.77 -1.16
CA GLU A 382 -5.07 -16.97 -0.72
C GLU A 382 -4.18 -16.69 0.49
N PHE A 383 -3.45 -15.58 0.46
CA PHE A 383 -2.62 -15.14 1.58
C PHE A 383 -3.47 -14.84 2.82
N HIS A 384 -4.57 -14.11 2.68
CA HIS A 384 -5.51 -13.85 3.77
C HIS A 384 -6.06 -15.13 4.39
N ASN A 385 -6.42 -16.12 3.58
CA ASN A 385 -6.91 -17.42 4.07
C ASN A 385 -5.86 -18.15 4.93
N LYS A 386 -4.56 -17.96 4.65
CA LYS A 386 -3.46 -18.54 5.44
C LYS A 386 -3.12 -17.70 6.67
N TYR A 387 -3.07 -16.37 6.54
CA TYR A 387 -2.74 -15.42 7.62
C TYR A 387 -3.83 -14.35 7.78
N PRO A 388 -5.00 -14.70 8.36
CA PRO A 388 -6.16 -13.80 8.37
C PRO A 388 -5.99 -12.54 9.22
N ASN A 389 -4.98 -12.51 10.08
CA ASN A 389 -4.70 -11.38 10.99
C ASN A 389 -3.62 -10.43 10.46
N ILE A 390 -3.01 -10.72 9.30
CA ILE A 390 -1.96 -9.90 8.70
C ILE A 390 -2.59 -8.98 7.67
N SER A 391 -2.28 -7.69 7.78
CA SER A 391 -2.81 -6.70 6.84
C SER A 391 -2.14 -6.85 5.47
N GLN A 392 -2.80 -6.37 4.42
CA GLN A 392 -2.25 -6.40 3.07
C GLN A 392 -2.44 -5.03 2.41
N TYR A 393 -1.42 -4.53 1.74
CA TYR A 393 -1.47 -3.24 1.08
C TYR A 393 -0.98 -3.36 -0.35
N MET A 394 -1.71 -2.72 -1.26
CA MET A 394 -1.20 -2.45 -2.59
C MET A 394 -0.33 -1.21 -2.50
N THR A 395 1.00 -1.35 -2.51
CA THR A 395 1.93 -0.26 -2.19
C THR A 395 2.47 0.46 -3.41
N GLU A 396 2.39 -0.13 -4.60
CA GLU A 396 2.87 0.53 -5.81
C GLU A 396 2.20 0.08 -7.11
N CYS A 397 1.65 1.04 -7.85
CA CYS A 397 1.29 0.85 -9.24
C CYS A 397 1.46 2.14 -10.02
N TRP A 398 2.20 2.10 -11.13
CA TRP A 398 2.43 3.28 -11.95
C TRP A 398 1.16 3.78 -12.67
N THR A 399 1.11 5.09 -12.86
CA THR A 399 0.06 5.80 -13.61
C THR A 399 0.67 6.45 -14.85
N PRO A 400 0.52 5.87 -16.04
CA PRO A 400 1.06 6.47 -17.26
C PRO A 400 0.17 7.49 -17.95
N THR A 401 0.84 8.28 -18.79
CA THR A 401 0.25 9.19 -19.79
C THR A 401 -0.72 8.50 -20.77
N ASN A 402 -0.48 7.24 -21.14
CA ASN A 402 -1.10 6.59 -22.31
C ASN A 402 -1.80 5.24 -22.03
N LEU A 403 -2.02 4.83 -20.77
CA LEU A 403 -2.83 3.62 -20.52
C LEU A 403 -4.33 3.92 -20.48
N SER A 404 -5.11 2.86 -20.64
CA SER A 404 -6.55 2.87 -20.41
C SER A 404 -6.88 3.38 -19.01
N TRP A 405 -7.90 4.23 -18.90
CA TRP A 405 -8.41 4.74 -17.62
C TRP A 405 -8.77 3.62 -16.63
N THR A 406 -9.17 2.45 -17.15
CA THR A 406 -9.45 1.24 -16.36
C THR A 406 -8.23 0.72 -15.61
N HIS A 407 -7.00 1.06 -16.02
CA HIS A 407 -5.78 0.68 -15.28
C HIS A 407 -5.81 1.17 -13.84
N VAL A 408 -6.19 2.44 -13.63
CA VAL A 408 -6.31 3.04 -12.28
C VAL A 408 -7.41 2.37 -11.47
N VAL A 409 -8.52 2.04 -12.13
CA VAL A 409 -9.62 1.33 -11.48
C VAL A 409 -9.18 -0.07 -11.08
N ASN A 410 -8.51 -0.81 -11.97
CA ASN A 410 -8.07 -2.18 -11.76
C ASN A 410 -7.13 -2.31 -10.57
N PHE A 411 -6.10 -1.46 -10.46
CA PHE A 411 -5.18 -1.51 -9.33
C PHE A 411 -5.76 -0.91 -8.04
N THR A 412 -6.88 -0.18 -8.11
CA THR A 412 -7.57 0.33 -6.92
C THR A 412 -8.64 -0.64 -6.43
N MET A 413 -9.53 -1.13 -7.30
CA MET A 413 -10.65 -1.99 -6.95
C MET A 413 -10.24 -3.45 -6.75
N GLY A 414 -9.33 -3.98 -7.59
CA GLY A 414 -8.91 -5.38 -7.57
C GLY A 414 -8.34 -5.82 -6.21
N PRO A 415 -7.36 -5.09 -5.64
CA PRO A 415 -6.83 -5.39 -4.30
C PRO A 415 -7.91 -5.32 -3.21
N LEU A 416 -8.82 -4.33 -3.26
CA LEU A 416 -9.90 -4.21 -2.27
C LEU A 416 -10.88 -5.39 -2.32
N GLN A 417 -11.20 -5.89 -3.51
CA GLN A 417 -11.99 -7.10 -3.67
C GLN A 417 -11.28 -8.34 -3.10
N ASN A 418 -9.95 -8.28 -2.94
CA ASN A 418 -9.09 -9.37 -2.48
C ASN A 418 -8.36 -9.06 -1.16
N TRP A 419 -9.05 -8.46 -0.18
CA TRP A 419 -8.55 -8.30 1.19
C TRP A 419 -7.45 -7.26 1.42
N ALA A 420 -7.11 -6.41 0.45
CA ALA A 420 -6.22 -5.28 0.70
C ALA A 420 -6.89 -4.22 1.61
N ASN A 421 -6.15 -3.77 2.61
CA ASN A 421 -6.51 -2.72 3.57
C ASN A 421 -6.26 -1.31 3.01
N GLY A 422 -5.54 -1.17 1.90
CA GLY A 422 -5.29 0.13 1.28
C GLY A 422 -4.52 0.03 -0.02
N VAL A 423 -4.51 1.14 -0.76
CA VAL A 423 -3.89 1.24 -2.09
C VAL A 423 -3.13 2.55 -2.24
N THR A 424 -1.87 2.47 -2.70
CA THR A 424 -1.10 3.62 -3.16
C THR A 424 -0.72 3.49 -4.62
N ALA A 425 -0.96 4.54 -5.41
CA ALA A 425 -0.33 4.69 -6.71
C ALA A 425 1.18 4.96 -6.55
N TRP A 426 1.93 4.88 -7.64
CA TRP A 426 3.36 5.16 -7.63
C TRP A 426 3.62 6.64 -7.32
N THR A 427 3.80 7.53 -8.28
CA THR A 427 4.20 8.91 -7.93
C THR A 427 3.01 9.83 -7.66
N LEU A 428 3.04 10.54 -6.54
CA LEU A 428 2.01 11.50 -6.14
C LEU A 428 2.06 12.73 -7.05
N GLY A 429 3.25 13.22 -7.38
CA GLY A 429 3.42 14.38 -8.25
C GLY A 429 4.65 14.32 -9.14
N THR A 430 4.54 14.92 -10.31
CA THR A 430 5.62 15.08 -11.29
C THR A 430 5.53 16.45 -11.96
N ASN A 431 6.57 16.82 -12.71
CA ASN A 431 6.46 17.92 -13.65
C ASN A 431 5.73 17.48 -14.94
N ASP A 432 5.58 18.40 -15.89
CA ASP A 432 5.00 18.21 -17.22
C ASP A 432 5.81 17.26 -18.14
N ASN A 433 6.96 16.77 -17.69
CA ASN A 433 7.80 15.79 -18.38
C ASN A 433 7.91 14.47 -17.59
N ALA A 434 6.95 14.17 -16.70
CA ALA A 434 6.91 12.96 -15.87
C ALA A 434 8.20 12.73 -15.03
N GLY A 435 8.83 13.82 -14.58
CA GLY A 435 10.08 13.77 -13.82
C GLY A 435 10.15 14.75 -12.65
N PRO A 436 11.36 15.03 -12.13
CA PRO A 436 12.65 14.44 -12.52
C PRO A 436 12.74 12.93 -12.32
N HIS A 437 13.62 12.27 -13.07
CA HIS A 437 13.95 10.86 -12.94
C HIS A 437 15.43 10.65 -13.27
N LEU A 438 16.00 9.52 -12.87
CA LEU A 438 17.37 9.18 -13.22
C LEU A 438 17.48 9.00 -14.73
N GLU A 439 18.59 9.48 -15.31
CA GLU A 439 18.79 9.47 -16.78
C GLU A 439 18.81 8.04 -17.35
N SER A 440 19.26 7.07 -16.57
CA SER A 440 19.32 5.67 -16.96
C SER A 440 18.32 4.85 -16.15
N GLY A 441 17.42 4.14 -16.83
CA GLY A 441 16.46 3.22 -16.21
C GLY A 441 15.31 3.88 -15.43
N GLY A 442 15.39 5.18 -15.11
CA GLY A 442 14.31 5.93 -14.47
C GLY A 442 12.99 5.87 -15.25
N CYS A 443 11.85 5.83 -14.56
CA CYS A 443 10.57 5.80 -15.24
C CYS A 443 10.24 7.16 -15.90
N SER A 444 10.51 7.27 -17.21
CA SER A 444 10.26 8.49 -17.99
C SER A 444 8.80 8.68 -18.45
N SER A 445 7.88 7.88 -17.91
CA SER A 445 6.46 7.89 -18.30
C SER A 445 5.50 7.66 -17.12
N CYS A 446 6.01 7.74 -15.89
CA CYS A 446 5.22 7.64 -14.68
C CYS A 446 4.67 9.03 -14.33
N ASP A 447 3.43 9.32 -14.73
CA ASP A 447 2.77 10.57 -14.39
C ASP A 447 2.35 10.60 -12.92
N GLY A 448 2.43 11.79 -12.33
CA GLY A 448 1.87 12.07 -11.01
C GLY A 448 0.36 11.90 -10.95
N ILE A 449 -0.16 11.78 -9.73
CA ILE A 449 -1.57 12.12 -9.44
C ILE A 449 -1.83 13.61 -9.71
N VAL A 450 -0.83 14.46 -9.44
CA VAL A 450 -0.77 15.87 -9.83
C VAL A 450 0.44 16.14 -10.73
N SER A 451 0.22 16.79 -11.86
CA SER A 451 1.30 17.29 -12.73
C SER A 451 1.47 18.78 -12.53
N VAL A 452 2.68 19.23 -12.26
CA VAL A 452 3.05 20.65 -12.15
C VAL A 452 3.65 21.12 -13.46
N ASN A 453 3.12 22.20 -14.02
CA ASN A 453 3.62 22.77 -15.26
C ASN A 453 4.88 23.61 -14.96
N THR A 454 6.03 23.18 -15.49
CA THR A 454 7.30 23.90 -15.31
C THR A 454 7.65 24.84 -16.46
N THR A 455 6.86 24.83 -17.54
CA THR A 455 7.06 25.67 -18.74
C THR A 455 6.27 27.00 -18.71
N VAL A 456 5.41 27.22 -17.71
CA VAL A 456 4.86 28.56 -17.42
C VAL A 456 5.97 29.37 -16.72
N SER A 457 6.62 30.21 -17.50
CA SER A 457 7.83 30.93 -17.12
C SER A 457 7.65 31.83 -15.89
N ALA A 458 8.77 32.05 -15.20
CA ALA A 458 8.94 32.94 -14.05
C ALA A 458 8.70 34.45 -14.30
N ASP A 459 7.91 34.83 -15.31
CA ASP A 459 7.42 36.21 -15.51
C ASP A 459 6.05 36.39 -14.84
N ARG A 460 6.10 36.55 -13.52
CA ARG A 460 4.95 36.76 -12.63
C ARG A 460 4.32 38.15 -12.79
N SER A 461 3.60 38.40 -13.88
CA SER A 461 2.75 39.61 -13.95
C SER A 461 1.46 39.53 -14.78
N SER A 462 1.00 38.35 -15.22
CA SER A 462 -0.19 38.31 -16.09
C SER A 462 -1.42 37.65 -15.44
N ASN A 463 -2.50 38.43 -15.43
CA ASN A 463 -3.86 38.09 -15.04
C ASN A 463 -4.49 37.05 -15.99
N SER A 464 -4.21 35.75 -15.83
CA SER A 464 -5.12 34.71 -16.31
C SER A 464 -6.17 34.44 -15.22
N ASN A 465 -7.43 34.76 -15.51
CA ASN A 465 -8.56 34.52 -14.59
C ASN A 465 -9.02 33.05 -14.56
N ASP A 466 -8.22 32.11 -15.09
CA ASP A 466 -8.53 30.68 -15.13
C ASP A 466 -7.25 29.86 -15.45
N GLY A 467 -6.68 29.14 -14.48
CA GLY A 467 -5.62 28.16 -14.75
C GLY A 467 -4.43 28.22 -13.80
N THR A 468 -4.41 27.31 -12.83
CA THR A 468 -3.27 27.07 -11.94
C THR A 468 -2.09 26.44 -12.68
N ASP A 469 -0.85 26.65 -12.22
CA ASP A 469 0.38 26.02 -12.76
C ASP A 469 0.49 24.50 -12.48
N TYR A 470 -0.65 23.83 -12.23
CA TYR A 470 -0.74 22.40 -11.98
C TYR A 470 -2.09 21.84 -12.44
N THR A 471 -2.11 20.54 -12.73
CA THR A 471 -3.30 19.78 -13.13
C THR A 471 -3.41 18.51 -12.28
N PHE A 472 -4.60 18.23 -11.74
CA PHE A 472 -4.91 16.90 -11.23
C PHE A 472 -5.26 15.98 -12.39
N ASN A 473 -4.55 14.85 -12.50
CA ASN A 473 -4.72 13.90 -13.60
C ASN A 473 -5.95 13.02 -13.40
N LEU A 474 -6.36 12.28 -14.43
CA LEU A 474 -7.52 11.38 -14.34
C LEU A 474 -7.39 10.40 -13.16
N SER A 475 -6.18 9.95 -12.87
CA SER A 475 -5.86 9.10 -11.71
C SER A 475 -6.31 9.71 -10.38
N TYR A 476 -6.16 11.02 -10.18
CA TYR A 476 -6.67 11.72 -8.99
C TYR A 476 -8.18 11.53 -8.84
N TYR A 477 -8.95 11.78 -9.90
CA TYR A 477 -10.41 11.74 -9.85
C TYR A 477 -10.96 10.32 -9.75
N ILE A 478 -10.29 9.33 -10.36
CA ILE A 478 -10.66 7.92 -10.25
C ILE A 478 -10.37 7.41 -8.84
N MET A 479 -9.16 7.62 -8.31
CA MET A 479 -8.83 7.20 -6.94
C MET A 479 -9.68 7.92 -5.90
N SER A 480 -10.07 9.19 -6.15
CA SER A 480 -10.99 9.94 -5.30
C SER A 480 -12.38 9.30 -5.17
N GLN A 481 -12.84 8.53 -6.15
CA GLN A 481 -14.10 7.75 -6.03
C GLN A 481 -14.02 6.68 -4.95
N PHE A 482 -12.81 6.25 -4.57
CA PHE A 482 -12.60 5.33 -3.46
C PHE A 482 -12.25 6.09 -2.19
N SER A 483 -11.17 6.88 -2.22
CA SER A 483 -10.57 7.48 -1.02
C SER A 483 -11.47 8.48 -0.30
N LYS A 484 -12.32 9.22 -1.04
CA LYS A 484 -13.24 10.20 -0.47
C LYS A 484 -14.44 9.54 0.21
N PHE A 485 -14.88 8.38 -0.30
CA PHE A 485 -16.15 7.76 0.07
C PHE A 485 -15.99 6.44 0.84
N ILE A 486 -14.77 5.93 0.94
CA ILE A 486 -14.36 4.78 1.77
C ILE A 486 -13.24 5.29 2.71
N PRO A 487 -13.58 6.08 3.75
CA PRO A 487 -12.59 6.68 4.65
C PRO A 487 -11.88 5.62 5.52
N PRO A 488 -10.76 5.97 6.17
CA PRO A 488 -10.13 5.13 7.17
C PRO A 488 -11.14 4.63 8.21
N GLY A 489 -11.08 3.33 8.53
CA GLY A 489 -12.03 2.66 9.41
C GLY A 489 -13.26 2.08 8.70
N ALA A 490 -13.49 2.40 7.43
CA ALA A 490 -14.53 1.75 6.64
C ALA A 490 -14.26 0.25 6.51
N ARG A 491 -15.32 -0.55 6.60
CA ARG A 491 -15.26 -2.00 6.48
C ARG A 491 -15.74 -2.42 5.10
N ILE A 492 -14.93 -3.15 4.35
CA ILE A 492 -15.36 -3.72 3.08
C ILE A 492 -16.44 -4.78 3.31
N LEU A 493 -17.43 -4.80 2.42
CA LEU A 493 -18.54 -5.75 2.43
C LEU A 493 -18.38 -6.74 1.28
N GLN A 494 -18.85 -7.97 1.48
CA GLN A 494 -18.99 -8.94 0.40
C GLN A 494 -19.98 -8.39 -0.64
N THR A 495 -19.49 -8.27 -1.88
CA THR A 495 -20.26 -7.75 -3.01
C THR A 495 -20.20 -8.77 -4.14
N ASP A 496 -21.38 -9.23 -4.58
CA ASP A 496 -21.53 -10.17 -5.67
C ASP A 496 -22.15 -9.48 -6.90
N GLY A 497 -21.95 -10.10 -8.07
CA GLY A 497 -22.47 -9.63 -9.35
C GLY A 497 -21.47 -8.86 -10.21
N SER A 498 -20.24 -8.62 -9.74
CA SER A 498 -19.16 -8.12 -10.60
C SER A 498 -18.84 -9.13 -11.71
N ALA A 499 -18.84 -8.71 -12.97
CA ALA A 499 -18.38 -9.52 -14.09
C ALA A 499 -17.94 -8.66 -15.28
N VAL A 500 -16.88 -9.10 -15.94
CA VAL A 500 -16.36 -8.58 -17.21
C VAL A 500 -16.39 -9.69 -18.25
N ASP A 501 -16.64 -9.34 -19.51
CA ASP A 501 -16.62 -10.28 -20.63
C ASP A 501 -15.21 -10.45 -21.21
N GLY A 502 -15.09 -11.23 -22.29
CA GLY A 502 -13.80 -11.50 -22.94
C GLY A 502 -13.14 -10.28 -23.59
N ASN A 503 -13.86 -9.16 -23.75
CA ASN A 503 -13.32 -7.89 -24.25
C ASN A 503 -12.93 -6.94 -23.10
N GLY A 504 -13.21 -7.32 -21.85
CA GLY A 504 -13.03 -6.44 -20.68
C GLY A 504 -14.25 -5.55 -20.40
N ASP A 505 -15.37 -5.75 -21.09
CA ASP A 505 -16.57 -4.96 -20.91
C ASP A 505 -17.47 -5.56 -19.82
N GLY A 506 -17.95 -4.74 -18.89
CA GLY A 506 -18.67 -5.23 -17.73
C GLY A 506 -19.00 -4.19 -16.67
N ILE A 507 -19.53 -4.70 -15.56
CA ILE A 507 -19.70 -3.96 -14.32
C ILE A 507 -18.86 -4.64 -13.25
N GLN A 508 -18.03 -3.86 -12.56
CA GLN A 508 -17.37 -4.29 -11.33
C GLN A 508 -17.79 -3.38 -10.19
N ALA A 509 -17.82 -3.90 -8.97
CA ALA A 509 -18.15 -3.10 -7.81
C ALA A 509 -17.40 -3.53 -6.55
N ILE A 510 -17.32 -2.60 -5.61
CA ILE A 510 -16.91 -2.83 -4.23
C ILE A 510 -17.81 -2.01 -3.31
N ALA A 511 -18.22 -2.59 -2.18
CA ALA A 511 -19.03 -1.91 -1.20
C ALA A 511 -18.33 -1.83 0.16
N SER A 512 -18.70 -0.83 0.96
CA SER A 512 -18.22 -0.67 2.33
C SER A 512 -19.30 -0.18 3.27
N LEU A 513 -19.14 -0.49 4.56
CA LEU A 513 -19.83 0.14 5.68
C LEU A 513 -18.87 1.12 6.35
N ASN A 514 -19.20 2.41 6.31
CA ASN A 514 -18.36 3.47 6.82
C ASN A 514 -18.54 3.64 8.34
N PRO A 515 -17.58 4.28 9.05
CA PRO A 515 -17.67 4.54 10.49
C PRO A 515 -18.90 5.37 10.90
N ASP A 516 -19.42 6.20 9.99
CA ASP A 516 -20.64 6.99 10.20
C ASP A 516 -21.95 6.19 10.00
N GLY A 517 -21.83 4.91 9.63
CA GLY A 517 -22.96 3.99 9.40
C GLY A 517 -23.49 3.99 7.96
N SER A 518 -22.98 4.86 7.08
CA SER A 518 -23.37 4.86 5.67
C SER A 518 -22.81 3.65 4.93
N ARG A 519 -23.49 3.21 3.86
CA ARG A 519 -22.88 2.28 2.89
C ARG A 519 -22.39 3.04 1.68
N THR A 520 -21.18 2.74 1.24
CA THR A 520 -20.68 3.20 -0.06
C THR A 520 -20.67 2.03 -1.04
N VAL A 521 -21.08 2.27 -2.28
CA VAL A 521 -20.94 1.31 -3.40
C VAL A 521 -20.24 2.02 -4.54
N VAL A 522 -18.99 1.63 -4.82
CA VAL A 522 -18.22 2.12 -5.97
C VAL A 522 -18.43 1.14 -7.12
N ILE A 523 -18.85 1.64 -8.27
CA ILE A 523 -19.27 0.86 -9.44
C ILE A 523 -18.46 1.33 -10.65
N GLU A 524 -17.70 0.43 -11.26
CA GLU A 524 -17.08 0.61 -12.57
C GLU A 524 -18.06 0.15 -13.65
N ASN A 525 -18.24 0.98 -14.67
CA ASN A 525 -18.90 0.62 -15.92
C ASN A 525 -17.93 0.80 -17.08
N THR A 526 -17.47 -0.31 -17.67
CA THR A 526 -16.57 -0.28 -18.83
C THR A 526 -17.32 -0.28 -20.16
N PHE A 527 -18.65 -0.46 -20.16
CA PHE A 527 -19.44 -0.33 -21.39
C PHE A 527 -19.44 1.11 -21.92
N GLU A 528 -19.50 1.24 -23.25
CA GLU A 528 -19.66 2.53 -23.95
C GLU A 528 -21.09 3.12 -23.84
N ASN A 529 -22.01 2.39 -23.21
CA ASN A 529 -23.37 2.85 -22.90
C ASN A 529 -23.61 2.95 -21.40
N ASP A 530 -24.56 3.80 -21.01
CA ASP A 530 -24.98 3.88 -19.62
C ASP A 530 -25.74 2.60 -19.22
N VAL A 531 -25.60 2.20 -17.96
CA VAL A 531 -26.20 0.98 -17.42
C VAL A 531 -27.09 1.34 -16.22
N ASN A 532 -28.32 0.85 -16.20
CA ASN A 532 -29.15 0.91 -15.00
C ASN A 532 -28.76 -0.23 -14.06
N VAL A 533 -28.15 0.11 -12.93
CA VAL A 533 -27.71 -0.84 -11.92
C VAL A 533 -28.76 -0.90 -10.81
N THR A 534 -29.03 -2.09 -10.29
CA THR A 534 -29.78 -2.31 -9.05
C THR A 534 -28.89 -3.00 -8.03
N VAL A 535 -28.71 -2.39 -6.86
CA VAL A 535 -27.97 -2.93 -5.72
C VAL A 535 -28.97 -3.44 -4.69
N TYR A 536 -28.95 -4.73 -4.39
CA TYR A 536 -29.71 -5.35 -3.30
C TYR A 536 -28.86 -5.41 -2.04
N LEU A 537 -29.46 -5.07 -0.89
CA LEU A 537 -28.82 -5.20 0.42
C LEU A 537 -29.38 -6.41 1.15
N GLU A 538 -28.52 -7.25 1.72
CA GLU A 538 -28.93 -8.44 2.49
C GLU A 538 -29.73 -8.06 3.75
N SER A 539 -29.44 -6.92 4.38
CA SER A 539 -30.26 -6.36 5.46
C SER A 539 -31.66 -5.92 5.04
N GLY A 540 -31.92 -5.88 3.73
CA GLY A 540 -33.22 -5.62 3.12
C GLY A 540 -33.31 -4.30 2.36
N GLY A 541 -34.06 -4.33 1.26
CA GLY A 541 -34.23 -3.20 0.35
C GLY A 541 -33.28 -3.25 -0.85
N ALA A 542 -33.49 -2.34 -1.78
CA ALA A 542 -32.64 -2.20 -2.96
C ALA A 542 -32.59 -0.75 -3.41
N TRP A 543 -31.55 -0.42 -4.17
CA TRP A 543 -31.32 0.89 -4.75
C TRP A 543 -31.07 0.75 -6.23
N ALA A 544 -31.75 1.55 -7.06
CA ALA A 544 -31.59 1.50 -8.50
C ALA A 544 -31.26 2.89 -9.06
N GLY A 545 -30.30 2.95 -9.98
CA GLY A 545 -29.82 4.18 -10.55
C GLY A 545 -29.06 3.95 -11.84
N ASN A 546 -28.88 5.03 -12.59
CA ASN A 546 -28.07 5.02 -13.79
C ASN A 546 -26.59 5.14 -13.43
N VAL A 547 -25.75 4.35 -14.09
CA VAL A 547 -24.29 4.44 -14.05
C VAL A 547 -23.83 4.82 -15.45
N PRO A 548 -23.24 6.03 -15.64
CA PRO A 548 -22.79 6.49 -16.94
C PRO A 548 -21.78 5.54 -17.60
N ASN A 549 -21.71 5.57 -18.94
CA ASN A 549 -20.69 4.86 -19.70
C ASN A 549 -19.26 5.20 -19.27
N SER A 550 -18.34 4.25 -19.46
CA SER A 550 -16.89 4.42 -19.27
C SER A 550 -16.54 5.21 -18.00
N SER A 551 -17.11 4.81 -16.86
CA SER A 551 -17.07 5.59 -15.64
C SER A 551 -16.84 4.76 -14.38
N VAL A 552 -16.40 5.47 -13.34
CA VAL A 552 -16.50 5.03 -11.95
C VAL A 552 -17.51 5.92 -11.25
N THR A 553 -18.57 5.30 -10.75
CA THR A 553 -19.66 5.96 -10.04
C THR A 553 -19.73 5.48 -8.61
N THR A 554 -19.80 6.39 -7.66
CA THR A 554 -19.91 6.08 -6.25
C THR A 554 -21.27 6.48 -5.71
N TRP A 555 -22.01 5.51 -5.19
CA TRP A 555 -23.24 5.75 -4.45
C TRP A 555 -22.94 5.74 -2.95
N VAL A 556 -23.41 6.77 -2.25
CA VAL A 556 -23.41 6.81 -0.79
C VAL A 556 -24.86 6.64 -0.35
N LEU A 557 -25.11 5.58 0.42
CA LEU A 557 -26.43 5.10 0.83
C LEU A 557 -26.59 5.23 2.36
N PRO A 558 -27.83 5.47 2.85
CA PRO A 558 -28.14 5.54 4.28
C PRO A 558 -27.85 4.26 5.09
#